data_AF-A0A358D1W6-F1
#
_entry.id   AF-A0A358D1W6-F1
#
_cell.length_a   1.000
_cell.length_b   1.000
_cell.length_c   1.000
_cell.angle_alpha   90.00
_cell.angle_beta   90.00
_cell.angle_gamma   90.00
#
_symmetry.space_group_name_H-M   'P 1'
#
loop_
_entity.id
_entity.type
_entity.pdbx_description
1 polymer ?
#
loop_
_entity_poly.entity_id
_entity_poly.type
_entity_poly.pdbx_seq_one_letter_code
_entity_poly.pdbx_strand_id
1 'polypeptide(L)'
;MNTRRMFAAVLLAATSCSYSSDSESRTPALTNNLTEQEQLCVEERLASGWELNLSNLQTDLSPEQEIAVDMAVELCRLDTATNPTLPSFRNDQPQVSDELLEAPVTFDSGDNPPGTDSLLDDYWLQCGLGEAKACDELFYLAAPGSAYEQFAFSCGGRRNMDCALLLGIEQPEGDLNPLTPAPGDDEELDSWWTLCSEGSTLACGELRLTAPNGSLYAQFAATCGARGTSYCTLILDDDGEPPTLKDLSPSLNPPGDDEFLDQLWLLCSETDSRACKDLTKYGPADSLYVQFGVSCGGRAVAPCARFFADLISSSS
;
A
#
# COMPACT_ATOMS: atom_id res chain seq x y z
N MET A 1 57.58 -6.47 44.14
CA MET A 1 56.17 -6.03 44.37
C MET A 1 55.84 -5.05 43.26
N ASN A 2 55.16 -5.53 42.21
CA ASN A 2 53.70 -5.37 42.01
C ASN A 2 53.34 -3.88 41.95
N THR A 3 52.90 -3.27 40.85
CA THR A 3 51.98 -3.75 39.79
C THR A 3 52.16 -2.90 38.50
N ARG A 4 52.28 -3.57 37.34
CA ARG A 4 52.10 -2.94 36.02
C ARG A 4 50.59 -2.76 35.79
N ARG A 5 50.11 -1.53 35.66
CA ARG A 5 48.79 -1.24 35.06
C ARG A 5 48.95 -1.26 33.54
N MET A 6 48.53 -2.35 32.91
CA MET A 6 48.26 -2.41 31.48
C MET A 6 47.02 -1.53 31.21
N PHE A 7 47.20 -0.43 30.49
CA PHE A 7 46.09 0.22 29.80
C PHE A 7 45.83 -0.58 28.52
N ALA A 8 44.76 -1.37 28.52
CA ALA A 8 44.24 -1.98 27.31
C ALA A 8 43.51 -0.88 26.52
N ALA A 9 44.12 -0.42 25.43
CA ALA A 9 43.42 0.36 24.41
C ALA A 9 42.48 -0.61 23.68
N VAL A 10 41.19 -0.52 23.98
CA VAL A 10 40.13 -1.19 23.22
C VAL A 10 40.03 -0.45 21.89
N LEU A 11 40.63 -1.03 20.85
CA LEU A 11 40.36 -0.68 19.46
C LEU A 11 38.92 -1.12 19.18
N LEU A 12 37.99 -0.15 19.21
CA LEU A 12 36.66 -0.28 18.63
C LEU A 12 36.86 -0.45 17.12
N ALA A 13 36.86 -1.70 16.65
CA ALA A 13 36.61 -2.01 15.26
C ALA A 13 35.16 -1.61 14.99
N ALA A 14 34.97 -0.45 14.37
CA ALA A 14 33.72 -0.14 13.70
C ALA A 14 33.57 -1.16 12.57
N THR A 15 32.77 -2.20 12.81
CA THR A 15 32.21 -3.02 11.74
C THR A 15 31.20 -2.14 11.02
N SER A 16 31.68 -1.35 10.07
CA SER A 16 30.86 -0.84 8.99
C SER A 16 30.27 -2.06 8.29
N CYS A 17 28.96 -2.27 8.43
CA CYS A 17 28.20 -3.15 7.56
C CYS A 17 28.28 -2.54 6.15
N SER A 18 29.34 -2.87 5.42
CA SER A 18 29.36 -2.75 3.98
C SER A 18 28.34 -3.75 3.46
N TYR A 19 27.18 -3.25 3.05
CA TYR A 19 26.23 -4.02 2.25
C TYR A 19 26.92 -4.32 0.92
N SER A 20 27.54 -5.50 0.84
CA SER A 20 28.13 -6.04 -0.38
C SER A 20 26.97 -6.54 -1.24
N SER A 21 26.65 -5.78 -2.28
CA SER A 21 25.86 -6.28 -3.41
C SER A 21 26.62 -7.42 -4.09
N ASP A 22 26.01 -8.60 -4.17
CA ASP A 22 26.27 -9.55 -5.26
C ASP A 22 25.24 -10.69 -5.21
N SER A 23 24.17 -10.56 -5.99
CA SER A 23 23.76 -11.59 -6.95
C SER A 23 22.62 -11.04 -7.81
N GLU A 24 22.88 -10.97 -9.11
CA GLU A 24 21.97 -10.78 -10.25
C GLU A 24 20.48 -11.10 -9.98
N SER A 25 19.74 -10.17 -9.39
CA SER A 25 18.28 -10.08 -9.58
C SER A 25 18.07 -8.98 -10.61
N ARG A 26 17.66 -9.33 -11.83
CA ARG A 26 17.19 -8.33 -12.79
C ARG A 26 15.96 -7.65 -12.20
N THR A 27 16.15 -6.46 -11.64
CA THR A 27 15.11 -5.47 -11.39
C THR A 27 14.33 -5.31 -12.70
N PRO A 28 13.00 -5.51 -12.71
CA PRO A 28 12.24 -5.34 -13.94
C PRO A 28 12.35 -3.89 -14.37
N ALA A 29 12.70 -3.66 -15.64
CA ALA A 29 12.68 -2.32 -16.19
C ALA A 29 11.22 -1.85 -16.24
N LEU A 30 10.88 -0.86 -15.40
CA LEU A 30 9.55 -0.24 -15.25
C LEU A 30 8.97 0.32 -16.57
N THR A 31 9.78 0.38 -17.63
CA THR A 31 9.47 1.06 -18.89
C THR A 31 9.28 0.13 -20.08
N ASN A 32 9.29 -1.19 -19.89
CA ASN A 32 9.27 -2.17 -21.00
C ASN A 32 8.01 -2.13 -21.89
N ASN A 33 6.99 -1.35 -21.53
CA ASN A 33 5.72 -1.28 -22.24
C ASN A 33 5.26 0.15 -22.56
N LEU A 34 6.17 1.12 -22.58
CA LEU A 34 5.86 2.52 -22.95
C LEU A 34 5.96 2.73 -24.46
N THR A 35 5.02 3.50 -25.00
CA THR A 35 5.13 4.08 -26.33
C THR A 35 6.23 5.16 -26.35
N GLU A 36 6.76 5.50 -27.53
CA GLU A 36 7.74 6.58 -27.67
C GLU A 36 7.23 7.93 -27.11
N GLN A 37 5.92 8.17 -27.15
CA GLN A 37 5.31 9.39 -26.59
C GLN A 37 5.24 9.35 -25.06
N GLU A 38 4.83 8.24 -24.47
CA GLU A 38 4.84 8.07 -23.00
C GLU A 38 6.27 8.16 -22.46
N GLN A 39 7.24 7.57 -23.15
CA GLN A 39 8.63 7.61 -22.72
C GLN A 39 9.20 9.03 -22.71
N LEU A 40 8.92 9.84 -23.76
CA LEU A 40 9.34 11.25 -23.78
C LEU A 40 8.66 12.08 -22.68
N CYS A 41 7.37 11.83 -22.43
CA CYS A 41 6.64 12.50 -21.36
C CYS A 41 7.22 12.15 -19.99
N VAL A 42 7.54 10.86 -19.76
CA VAL A 42 8.15 10.37 -18.52
C VAL A 42 9.50 11.04 -18.29
N GLU A 43 10.38 11.05 -19.30
CA GLU A 43 11.69 11.68 -19.23
C GLU A 43 11.59 13.20 -18.95
N GLU A 44 10.64 13.90 -19.58
CA GLU A 44 10.40 15.32 -19.35
C GLU A 44 9.89 15.60 -17.93
N ARG A 45 8.95 14.82 -17.42
CA ARG A 45 8.44 14.98 -16.05
C ARG A 45 9.51 14.67 -15.00
N LEU A 46 10.31 13.62 -15.21
CA LEU A 46 11.49 13.31 -14.39
C LEU A 46 12.45 14.49 -14.31
N ALA A 47 12.80 15.07 -15.46
CA ALA A 47 13.75 16.18 -15.51
C ALA A 47 13.20 17.50 -14.96
N SER A 48 11.92 17.80 -15.20
CA SER A 48 11.32 19.12 -14.90
C SER A 48 10.51 19.18 -13.61
N GLY A 49 9.93 18.05 -13.19
CA GLY A 49 9.06 17.95 -12.00
C GLY A 49 9.74 17.37 -10.76
N TRP A 50 10.83 16.60 -10.92
CA TRP A 50 11.56 16.00 -9.80
C TRP A 50 13.08 16.25 -9.84
N GLU A 51 13.56 17.07 -10.79
CA GLU A 51 15.00 17.33 -11.03
C GLU A 51 15.84 16.05 -11.23
N LEU A 52 15.21 14.94 -11.61
CA LEU A 52 15.83 13.64 -11.80
C LEU A 52 16.21 13.45 -13.26
N ASN A 53 17.50 13.60 -13.57
CA ASN A 53 18.02 13.37 -14.92
C ASN A 53 18.48 11.92 -15.08
N LEU A 54 17.52 11.01 -15.22
CA LEU A 54 17.77 9.59 -15.41
C LEU A 54 18.02 9.30 -16.89
N SER A 55 19.30 9.10 -17.25
CA SER A 55 19.71 8.80 -18.63
C SER A 55 19.41 7.36 -19.09
N ASN A 56 18.96 6.49 -18.18
CA ASN A 56 18.49 5.15 -18.49
C ASN A 56 17.49 4.66 -17.43
N LEU A 57 16.24 4.42 -17.82
CA LEU A 57 15.16 3.94 -16.96
C LEU A 57 15.21 2.41 -16.71
N GLN A 58 16.24 1.73 -17.23
CA GLN A 58 16.44 0.28 -17.14
C GLN A 58 17.63 -0.14 -16.24
N THR A 59 18.22 0.80 -15.49
CA THR A 59 19.33 0.53 -14.55
C THR A 59 18.86 0.57 -13.10
N ASP A 60 19.69 0.12 -12.15
CA ASP A 60 19.39 0.19 -10.71
C ASP A 60 19.03 1.61 -10.28
N LEU A 61 17.73 1.82 -10.04
CA LEU A 61 17.16 3.02 -9.48
C LEU A 61 17.22 2.93 -7.95
N SER A 62 17.40 4.06 -7.27
CA SER A 62 17.07 4.10 -5.84
C SER A 62 15.55 3.95 -5.64
N PRO A 63 15.07 3.57 -4.44
CA PRO A 63 13.64 3.47 -4.18
C PRO A 63 12.89 4.76 -4.53
N GLU A 64 13.48 5.92 -4.26
CA GLU A 64 12.93 7.24 -4.58
C GLU A 64 12.80 7.46 -6.09
N GLN A 65 13.79 7.00 -6.85
CA GLN A 65 13.82 7.09 -8.30
C GLN A 65 12.84 6.11 -8.95
N GLU A 66 12.69 4.90 -8.40
CA GLU A 66 11.72 3.91 -8.85
C GLU A 66 10.29 4.44 -8.74
N ILE A 67 9.93 5.04 -7.60
CA ILE A 67 8.61 5.68 -7.42
C ILE A 67 8.42 6.86 -8.38
N ALA A 68 9.44 7.70 -8.55
CA ALA A 68 9.35 8.85 -9.45
C ALA A 68 9.13 8.41 -10.90
N VAL A 69 9.78 7.32 -11.33
CA VAL A 69 9.58 6.74 -12.66
C VAL A 69 8.16 6.17 -12.80
N ASP A 70 7.68 5.42 -11.80
CA ASP A 70 6.34 4.82 -11.83
C ASP A 70 5.24 5.91 -11.85
N MET A 71 5.42 6.95 -11.03
CA MET A 71 4.54 8.11 -10.98
C MET A 71 4.53 8.89 -12.31
N ALA A 72 5.70 9.11 -12.92
CA ALA A 72 5.80 9.75 -14.22
C ALA A 72 5.06 8.95 -15.30
N VAL A 73 5.14 7.62 -15.26
CA VAL A 73 4.45 6.72 -16.19
C VAL A 73 2.94 6.88 -16.08
N GLU A 74 2.40 6.82 -14.87
CA GLU A 74 0.95 6.93 -14.65
C GLU A 74 0.41 8.32 -15.02
N LEU A 75 1.12 9.39 -14.64
CA LEU A 75 0.78 10.76 -15.04
C LEU A 75 0.74 10.93 -16.57
N CYS A 76 1.70 10.35 -17.28
CA CYS A 76 1.77 10.45 -18.73
C CYS A 76 0.67 9.64 -19.45
N ARG A 77 0.15 8.61 -18.79
CA ARG A 77 -1.03 7.88 -19.26
C ARG A 77 -2.32 8.65 -18.99
N LEU A 78 -2.43 9.31 -17.83
CA LEU A 78 -3.60 10.10 -17.45
C LEU A 78 -3.85 11.29 -18.39
N ASP A 79 -2.81 11.99 -18.86
CA ASP A 79 -2.97 13.09 -19.83
C ASP A 79 -3.57 12.66 -21.19
N THR A 80 -3.59 11.35 -21.48
CA THR A 80 -4.22 10.79 -22.69
C THR A 80 -5.67 10.35 -22.46
N ALA A 81 -6.10 10.23 -21.19
CA ALA A 81 -7.44 9.81 -20.81
C ALA A 81 -8.37 11.03 -20.64
N THR A 82 -9.54 11.00 -21.28
CA THR A 82 -10.54 12.05 -21.13
C THR A 82 -11.22 11.91 -19.78
N ASN A 83 -11.26 13.00 -18.98
CA ASN A 83 -11.88 13.14 -17.66
C ASN A 83 -12.98 12.10 -17.34
N PRO A 84 -12.73 11.12 -16.45
CA PRO A 84 -13.79 10.28 -15.92
C PRO A 84 -14.69 11.13 -15.03
N THR A 85 -16.00 10.95 -15.18
CA THR A 85 -16.97 11.57 -14.28
C THR A 85 -16.99 10.75 -13.00
N LEU A 86 -16.63 11.36 -11.86
CA LEU A 86 -16.65 10.72 -10.54
C LEU A 86 -18.06 10.16 -10.23
N PRO A 87 -18.22 8.85 -10.03
CA PRO A 87 -19.49 8.29 -9.64
C PRO A 87 -19.68 8.48 -8.13
N SER A 88 -20.93 8.74 -7.74
CA SER A 88 -21.36 8.77 -6.35
C SER A 88 -21.58 7.33 -5.88
N PHE A 89 -20.54 6.69 -5.34
CA PHE A 89 -20.72 5.48 -4.54
C PHE A 89 -21.06 5.86 -3.10
N ARG A 90 -21.90 5.04 -2.48
CA ARG A 90 -22.12 5.11 -1.04
C ARG A 90 -21.01 4.33 -0.36
N ASN A 91 -20.53 4.85 0.78
CA ASN A 91 -19.52 4.22 1.62
C ASN A 91 -19.97 2.86 2.23
N ASP A 92 -21.16 2.37 1.87
CA ASP A 92 -21.88 1.24 2.48
C ASP A 92 -21.72 -0.10 1.74
N GLN A 93 -21.01 -0.14 0.60
CA GLN A 93 -20.70 -1.40 -0.11
C GLN A 93 -19.26 -1.86 0.15
N PRO A 94 -18.99 -3.18 0.17
CA PRO A 94 -17.64 -3.68 -0.03
C PRO A 94 -17.09 -3.03 -1.30
N GLN A 95 -16.01 -2.27 -1.15
CA GLN A 95 -15.40 -1.52 -2.24
C GLN A 95 -14.56 -2.47 -3.10
N VAL A 96 -15.13 -3.62 -3.46
CA VAL A 96 -14.52 -4.73 -4.19
C VAL A 96 -15.61 -5.35 -5.06
N SER A 97 -15.29 -5.62 -6.33
CA SER A 97 -16.24 -6.27 -7.22
C SER A 97 -16.70 -7.63 -6.66
N ASP A 98 -17.96 -7.99 -6.95
CA ASP A 98 -18.51 -9.30 -6.58
C ASP A 98 -17.61 -10.45 -7.07
N GLU A 99 -16.99 -10.28 -8.25
CA GLU A 99 -16.09 -11.26 -8.84
C GLU A 99 -14.80 -11.46 -8.00
N LEU A 100 -14.26 -10.39 -7.43
CA LEU A 100 -13.12 -10.48 -6.52
C LEU A 100 -13.55 -11.07 -5.16
N LEU A 101 -14.72 -10.71 -4.65
CA LEU A 101 -15.28 -11.33 -3.44
C LEU A 101 -15.48 -12.84 -3.58
N GLU A 102 -15.78 -13.32 -4.78
CA GLU A 102 -15.90 -14.74 -5.09
C GLU A 102 -14.55 -15.42 -5.36
N ALA A 103 -13.47 -14.69 -5.66
CA ALA A 103 -12.16 -15.27 -5.94
C ALA A 103 -11.64 -16.26 -4.87
N PRO A 104 -11.77 -15.99 -3.55
CA PRO A 104 -11.56 -16.97 -2.49
C PRO A 104 -12.15 -18.37 -2.70
N VAL A 105 -13.30 -18.50 -3.36
CA VAL A 105 -13.96 -19.79 -3.55
C VAL A 105 -13.61 -20.46 -4.89
N THR A 106 -13.00 -19.72 -5.82
CA THR A 106 -12.69 -20.20 -7.17
C THR A 106 -11.28 -20.75 -7.32
N PHE A 107 -10.32 -20.31 -6.50
CA PHE A 107 -8.92 -20.68 -6.60
C PHE A 107 -8.41 -21.56 -5.45
N ASP A 108 -7.44 -22.42 -5.75
CA ASP A 108 -6.62 -23.14 -4.78
C ASP A 108 -5.14 -22.75 -4.90
N SER A 109 -4.42 -22.73 -3.78
CA SER A 109 -2.99 -22.44 -3.72
C SER A 109 -2.09 -23.27 -4.66
N GLY A 110 -2.53 -24.46 -5.06
CA GLY A 110 -1.81 -25.33 -5.99
C GLY A 110 -2.16 -25.13 -7.47
N ASP A 111 -3.02 -24.17 -7.82
CA ASP A 111 -3.43 -23.96 -9.20
C ASP A 111 -2.26 -23.53 -10.08
N ASN A 112 -2.23 -24.06 -11.31
CA ASN A 112 -1.22 -23.67 -12.29
C ASN A 112 -1.52 -22.25 -12.80
N PRO A 113 -0.48 -21.45 -13.08
CA PRO A 113 -0.68 -20.10 -13.55
C PRO A 113 -1.25 -20.10 -14.99
N PRO A 114 -2.01 -19.06 -15.38
CA PRO A 114 -2.68 -19.01 -16.68
C PRO A 114 -1.74 -18.85 -17.90
N GLY A 115 -0.46 -18.57 -17.71
CA GLY A 115 0.60 -18.97 -18.66
C GLY A 115 0.92 -18.02 -19.81
N THR A 116 0.40 -16.79 -19.79
CA THR A 116 0.64 -15.80 -20.87
C THR A 116 1.74 -14.80 -20.57
N ASP A 117 2.16 -14.67 -19.31
CA ASP A 117 3.20 -13.74 -18.86
C ASP A 117 4.09 -14.44 -17.83
N SER A 118 5.35 -14.67 -18.19
CA SER A 118 6.28 -15.42 -17.34
C SER A 118 6.62 -14.73 -16.01
N LEU A 119 6.53 -13.40 -15.94
CA LEU A 119 6.75 -12.66 -14.70
C LEU A 119 5.55 -12.83 -13.76
N LEU A 120 4.34 -12.67 -14.29
CA LEU A 120 3.12 -12.88 -13.52
C LEU A 120 2.94 -14.35 -13.10
N ASP A 121 3.35 -15.29 -13.94
CA ASP A 121 3.38 -16.73 -13.61
C ASP A 121 4.30 -17.02 -12.42
N ASP A 122 5.47 -16.37 -12.34
CA ASP A 122 6.41 -16.55 -11.22
C ASP A 122 5.82 -15.99 -9.91
N TYR A 123 5.25 -14.78 -9.96
CA TYR A 123 4.56 -14.21 -8.80
C TYR A 123 3.32 -15.02 -8.40
N TRP A 124 2.59 -15.60 -9.35
CA TRP A 124 1.50 -16.53 -9.06
C TRP A 124 1.99 -17.73 -8.25
N LEU A 125 3.06 -18.38 -8.69
CA LEU A 125 3.61 -19.53 -7.98
C LEU A 125 4.08 -19.16 -6.58
N GLN A 126 4.79 -18.03 -6.42
CA GLN A 126 5.26 -17.56 -5.13
C GLN A 126 4.10 -17.18 -4.19
N CYS A 127 3.07 -16.50 -4.71
CA CYS A 127 1.85 -16.20 -3.97
C CYS A 127 1.13 -17.49 -3.52
N GLY A 128 1.02 -18.49 -4.41
CA GLY A 128 0.51 -19.83 -4.11
C GLY A 128 1.37 -20.62 -3.10
N LEU A 129 2.63 -20.27 -2.91
CA LEU A 129 3.50 -20.80 -1.84
C LEU A 129 3.39 -20.04 -0.52
N GLY A 130 2.79 -18.84 -0.54
CA GLY A 130 2.51 -18.06 0.65
C GLY A 130 3.46 -16.88 0.82
N GLU A 131 4.09 -16.41 -0.26
CA GLU A 131 4.88 -15.19 -0.22
C GLU A 131 3.96 -13.97 -0.35
N ALA A 132 3.68 -13.31 0.78
CA ALA A 132 2.77 -12.15 0.84
C ALA A 132 3.12 -11.07 -0.19
N LYS A 133 4.42 -10.73 -0.26
CA LYS A 133 4.93 -9.74 -1.20
C LYS A 133 4.65 -10.14 -2.64
N ALA A 134 4.79 -11.43 -3.00
CA ALA A 134 4.49 -11.88 -4.35
C ALA A 134 3.00 -11.78 -4.68
N CYS A 135 2.10 -12.00 -3.71
CA CYS A 135 0.68 -11.74 -3.90
C CYS A 135 0.41 -10.25 -4.15
N ASP A 136 1.06 -9.36 -3.40
CA ASP A 136 0.93 -7.92 -3.63
C ASP A 136 1.43 -7.54 -5.03
N GLU A 137 2.67 -7.90 -5.39
CA GLU A 137 3.24 -7.61 -6.71
C GLU A 137 2.35 -8.17 -7.84
N LEU A 138 1.84 -9.40 -7.69
CA LEU A 138 0.94 -10.00 -8.66
C LEU A 138 -0.36 -9.19 -8.81
N PHE A 139 -0.96 -8.80 -7.69
CA PHE A 139 -2.18 -8.00 -7.68
C PHE A 139 -1.96 -6.64 -8.36
N TYR A 140 -0.82 -5.99 -8.11
CA TYR A 140 -0.50 -4.66 -8.67
C TYR A 140 -0.11 -4.68 -10.16
N LEU A 141 0.50 -5.76 -10.63
CA LEU A 141 0.96 -5.88 -12.02
C LEU A 141 -0.07 -6.53 -12.95
N ALA A 142 -1.02 -7.29 -12.40
CA ALA A 142 -2.04 -7.97 -13.17
C ALA A 142 -3.03 -6.99 -13.83
N ALA A 143 -3.55 -7.38 -14.99
CA ALA A 143 -4.64 -6.65 -15.62
C ALA A 143 -5.93 -6.75 -14.77
N PRO A 144 -6.74 -5.69 -14.67
CA PRO A 144 -8.02 -5.73 -13.96
C PRO A 144 -8.97 -6.81 -14.52
N GLY A 145 -9.69 -7.49 -13.62
CA GLY A 145 -10.58 -8.62 -13.89
C GLY A 145 -9.87 -9.92 -14.28
N SER A 146 -8.54 -9.93 -14.39
CA SER A 146 -7.81 -11.13 -14.83
C SER A 146 -7.73 -12.19 -13.74
N ALA A 147 -7.51 -13.45 -14.15
CA ALA A 147 -7.28 -14.53 -13.22
C ALA A 147 -6.09 -14.26 -12.27
N TYR A 148 -5.02 -13.59 -12.75
CA TYR A 148 -3.89 -13.21 -11.91
C TYR A 148 -4.31 -12.27 -10.77
N GLU A 149 -5.12 -11.25 -11.09
CA GLU A 149 -5.62 -10.30 -10.10
C GLU A 149 -6.52 -11.01 -9.06
N GLN A 150 -7.42 -11.87 -9.52
CA GLN A 150 -8.34 -12.60 -8.64
C GLN A 150 -7.58 -13.59 -7.73
N PHE A 151 -6.62 -14.33 -8.28
CA PHE A 151 -5.79 -15.26 -7.52
C PHE A 151 -4.95 -14.55 -6.46
N ALA A 152 -4.30 -13.45 -6.85
CA ALA A 152 -3.54 -12.60 -5.94
C ALA A 152 -4.42 -12.06 -4.81
N PHE A 153 -5.62 -11.58 -5.13
CA PHE A 153 -6.58 -11.10 -4.13
C PHE A 153 -7.01 -12.17 -3.14
N SER A 154 -7.15 -13.41 -3.59
CA SER A 154 -7.49 -14.55 -2.71
C SER A 154 -6.32 -15.03 -1.84
N CYS A 155 -5.19 -14.31 -1.87
CA CYS A 155 -3.93 -14.67 -1.20
C CYS A 155 -3.40 -16.02 -1.64
N GLY A 156 -3.42 -16.23 -2.95
CA GLY A 156 -3.03 -17.47 -3.59
C GLY A 156 -3.98 -18.61 -3.20
N GLY A 157 -5.29 -18.39 -3.35
CA GLY A 157 -6.33 -19.39 -3.10
C GLY A 157 -6.61 -19.71 -1.62
N ARG A 158 -6.12 -18.89 -0.67
CA ARG A 158 -6.26 -19.15 0.78
C ARG A 158 -7.50 -18.53 1.41
N ARG A 159 -8.42 -18.05 0.59
CA ARG A 159 -9.72 -17.49 0.98
C ARG A 159 -9.61 -16.38 2.02
N ASN A 160 -8.52 -15.63 1.96
CA ASN A 160 -8.35 -14.39 2.70
C ASN A 160 -8.07 -13.29 1.68
N MET A 161 -8.49 -12.07 2.00
CA MET A 161 -8.39 -10.89 1.14
C MET A 161 -7.20 -10.01 1.52
N ASP A 162 -6.57 -10.26 2.67
CA ASP A 162 -5.42 -9.50 3.16
C ASP A 162 -4.18 -10.40 3.31
N CYS A 163 -3.35 -10.40 2.28
CA CYS A 163 -2.28 -11.38 2.11
C CYS A 163 -1.10 -11.09 3.01
N ALA A 164 -0.76 -9.82 3.20
CA ALA A 164 0.25 -9.38 4.17
C ALA A 164 -0.09 -9.84 5.60
N LEU A 165 -1.37 -9.83 5.95
CA LEU A 165 -1.85 -10.26 7.25
C LEU A 165 -1.90 -11.79 7.42
N LEU A 166 -2.24 -12.54 6.35
CA LEU A 166 -2.30 -14.01 6.38
C LEU A 166 -0.92 -14.68 6.21
N LEU A 167 -0.02 -14.06 5.45
CA LEU A 167 1.18 -14.70 4.90
C LEU A 167 2.51 -14.17 5.46
N GLY A 168 2.47 -13.28 6.45
CA GLY A 168 3.61 -12.99 7.30
C GLY A 168 4.72 -12.18 6.64
N ILE A 169 4.48 -10.88 6.47
CA ILE A 169 5.53 -9.95 6.90
C ILE A 169 5.48 -10.00 8.43
N GLU A 170 6.62 -10.29 9.05
CA GLU A 170 6.80 -10.32 10.51
C GLU A 170 5.94 -9.22 11.17
N GLN A 171 4.79 -9.60 11.74
CA GLN A 171 4.11 -8.81 12.74
C GLN A 171 5.18 -8.65 13.82
N PRO A 172 5.70 -7.44 14.09
CA PRO A 172 6.85 -7.31 14.98
C PRO A 172 6.58 -7.93 16.36
N GLU A 173 5.31 -8.16 16.75
CA GLU A 173 4.93 -8.51 18.12
C GLU A 173 3.73 -9.49 18.29
N GLY A 174 3.53 -10.45 17.38
CA GLY A 174 2.73 -11.67 17.67
C GLY A 174 1.19 -11.57 17.61
N ASP A 175 0.52 -12.60 18.15
CA ASP A 175 -0.91 -12.99 18.08
C ASP A 175 -1.92 -11.91 18.56
N LEU A 176 -1.99 -10.74 17.91
CA LEU A 176 -3.09 -9.80 18.13
C LEU A 176 -4.42 -10.50 17.89
N ASN A 177 -5.35 -10.28 18.81
CA ASN A 177 -6.73 -10.74 18.70
C ASN A 177 -7.65 -9.68 19.32
N PRO A 178 -8.97 -9.78 19.15
CA PRO A 178 -9.90 -8.77 19.69
C PRO A 178 -9.85 -8.58 21.21
N LEU A 179 -9.23 -9.50 21.97
CA LEU A 179 -9.06 -9.38 23.42
C LEU A 179 -7.68 -8.83 23.82
N THR A 180 -6.81 -8.53 22.87
CA THR A 180 -5.52 -7.90 23.16
C THR A 180 -5.78 -6.50 23.74
N PRO A 181 -5.25 -6.20 24.94
CA PRO A 181 -5.41 -4.88 25.53
C PRO A 181 -4.67 -3.82 24.71
N ALA A 182 -5.14 -2.58 24.77
CA ALA A 182 -4.48 -1.46 24.13
C ALA A 182 -3.07 -1.23 24.72
N PRO A 183 -2.11 -0.70 23.92
CA PRO A 183 -0.74 -0.46 24.36
C PRO A 183 -0.59 0.41 25.62
N GLY A 184 -1.49 1.37 25.85
CA GLY A 184 -1.42 2.24 27.03
C GLY A 184 -0.61 3.52 26.84
N ASP A 185 -0.10 3.78 25.64
CA ASP A 185 0.80 4.90 25.35
C ASP A 185 0.04 6.21 25.06
N ASP A 186 -1.22 6.11 24.60
CA ASP A 186 -2.08 7.23 24.25
C ASP A 186 -3.55 6.94 24.64
N GLU A 187 -4.12 7.77 25.52
CA GLU A 187 -5.48 7.57 26.07
C GLU A 187 -6.58 7.70 24.99
N GLU A 188 -6.38 8.55 23.99
CA GLU A 188 -7.34 8.72 22.90
C GLU A 188 -7.29 7.52 21.94
N LEU A 189 -6.08 7.10 21.53
CA LEU A 189 -5.92 5.92 20.70
C LEU A 189 -6.35 4.64 21.42
N ASP A 190 -6.17 4.54 22.74
CA ASP A 190 -6.66 3.43 23.57
C ASP A 190 -8.20 3.36 23.61
N SER A 191 -8.87 4.52 23.63
CA SER A 191 -10.32 4.59 23.56
C SER A 191 -10.82 4.06 22.21
N TRP A 192 -10.20 4.50 21.12
CA TRP A 192 -10.52 4.00 19.77
C TRP A 192 -10.18 2.52 19.61
N TRP A 193 -9.06 2.05 20.17
CA TRP A 193 -8.69 0.64 20.21
C TRP A 193 -9.77 -0.20 20.87
N THR A 194 -10.25 0.24 22.04
CA THR A 194 -11.28 -0.48 22.79
C THR A 194 -12.55 -0.64 21.96
N LEU A 195 -13.04 0.44 21.35
CA LEU A 195 -14.23 0.39 20.49
C LEU A 195 -14.02 -0.48 19.23
N CYS A 196 -12.85 -0.39 18.59
CA CYS A 196 -12.51 -1.24 17.45
C CYS A 196 -12.42 -2.73 17.86
N SER A 197 -11.90 -3.03 19.06
CA SER A 197 -11.85 -4.37 19.63
C SER A 197 -13.25 -4.92 19.90
N GLU A 198 -14.21 -4.06 20.23
CA GLU A 198 -15.62 -4.42 20.41
C GLU A 198 -16.39 -4.58 19.08
N GLY A 199 -15.78 -4.17 17.97
CA GLY A 199 -16.32 -4.38 16.62
C GLY A 199 -16.92 -3.13 15.96
N SER A 200 -16.62 -1.93 16.46
CA SER A 200 -17.01 -0.68 15.78
C SER A 200 -16.16 -0.45 14.53
N THR A 201 -16.80 -0.42 13.36
CA THR A 201 -16.12 -0.18 12.08
C THR A 201 -15.64 1.26 11.97
N LEU A 202 -16.44 2.22 12.45
CA LEU A 202 -16.10 3.62 12.63
C LEU A 202 -14.85 3.77 13.49
N ALA A 203 -14.78 3.11 14.64
CA ALA A 203 -13.63 3.22 15.53
C ALA A 203 -12.37 2.59 14.93
N CYS A 204 -12.49 1.46 14.22
CA CYS A 204 -11.36 0.90 13.49
C CYS A 204 -10.89 1.85 12.38
N GLY A 205 -11.82 2.50 11.66
CA GLY A 205 -11.47 3.49 10.65
C GLY A 205 -10.79 4.74 11.24
N GLU A 206 -11.30 5.24 12.36
CA GLU A 206 -10.74 6.40 13.05
C GLU A 206 -9.35 6.10 13.61
N LEU A 207 -9.18 4.95 14.25
CA LEU A 207 -7.89 4.51 14.74
C LEU A 207 -6.90 4.34 13.60
N ARG A 208 -7.33 3.83 12.45
CA ARG A 208 -6.46 3.67 11.27
C ARG A 208 -6.01 5.02 10.69
N LEU A 209 -6.86 6.05 10.73
CA LEU A 209 -6.54 7.38 10.23
C LEU A 209 -5.59 8.14 11.17
N THR A 210 -5.79 8.01 12.48
CA THR A 210 -5.14 8.85 13.49
C THR A 210 -3.93 8.19 14.12
N ALA A 211 -3.82 6.86 14.08
CA ALA A 211 -2.68 6.16 14.63
C ALA A 211 -1.39 6.42 13.82
N PRO A 212 -0.24 6.53 14.50
CA PRO A 212 1.05 6.63 13.82
C PRO A 212 1.30 5.44 12.91
N ASN A 213 1.76 5.70 11.69
CA ASN A 213 2.03 4.65 10.72
C ASN A 213 3.05 3.64 11.26
N GLY A 214 2.80 2.34 11.05
CA GLY A 214 3.61 1.25 11.60
C GLY A 214 3.44 0.96 13.10
N SER A 215 2.67 1.77 13.84
CA SER A 215 2.38 1.49 15.25
C SER A 215 1.50 0.25 15.45
N LEU A 216 1.44 -0.28 16.68
CA LEU A 216 0.49 -1.34 17.03
C LEU A 216 -0.96 -0.90 16.81
N TYR A 217 -1.29 0.36 17.12
CA TYR A 217 -2.62 0.93 16.88
C TYR A 217 -3.00 0.85 15.41
N ALA A 218 -2.11 1.31 14.51
CA ALA A 218 -2.34 1.28 13.08
C ALA A 218 -2.51 -0.15 12.54
N GLN A 219 -1.71 -1.10 13.04
CA GLN A 219 -1.82 -2.52 12.66
C GLN A 219 -3.13 -3.15 13.15
N PHE A 220 -3.52 -2.92 14.41
CA PHE A 220 -4.76 -3.44 14.96
C PHE A 220 -5.99 -2.88 14.22
N ALA A 221 -5.98 -1.59 13.91
CA ALA A 221 -7.02 -0.92 13.15
C ALA A 221 -7.10 -1.39 11.69
N ALA A 222 -5.94 -1.52 11.03
CA ALA A 222 -5.85 -1.99 9.65
C ALA A 222 -6.34 -3.43 9.47
N THR A 223 -6.46 -4.18 10.55
CA THR A 223 -6.90 -5.58 10.58
C THR A 223 -8.30 -5.74 11.20
N CYS A 224 -9.04 -4.63 11.31
CA CYS A 224 -10.38 -4.57 11.87
C CYS A 224 -10.47 -5.13 13.29
N GLY A 225 -9.52 -4.70 14.12
CA GLY A 225 -9.36 -5.17 15.49
C GLY A 225 -8.81 -6.59 15.57
N ALA A 226 -7.80 -6.88 14.75
CA ALA A 226 -7.17 -8.21 14.64
C ALA A 226 -8.13 -9.34 14.24
N ARG A 227 -9.02 -9.04 13.29
CA ARG A 227 -10.00 -10.01 12.72
C ARG A 227 -9.62 -10.52 11.34
N GLY A 228 -8.44 -10.17 10.84
CA GLY A 228 -7.90 -10.83 9.65
C GLY A 228 -8.30 -10.18 8.32
N THR A 229 -8.80 -8.94 8.31
CA THR A 229 -9.19 -8.22 7.09
C THR A 229 -8.98 -6.72 7.25
N SER A 230 -8.72 -6.02 6.15
CA SER A 230 -8.71 -4.56 6.08
C SER A 230 -10.05 -3.94 5.67
N TYR A 231 -11.03 -4.78 5.32
CA TYR A 231 -12.40 -4.38 5.01
C TYR A 231 -13.33 -4.73 6.17
N CYS A 232 -13.52 -3.78 7.09
CA CYS A 232 -14.22 -4.08 8.34
C CYS A 232 -15.71 -4.39 8.11
N THR A 233 -16.34 -3.73 7.14
CA THR A 233 -17.75 -3.93 6.79
C THR A 233 -18.06 -5.30 6.19
N LEU A 234 -17.05 -6.11 5.84
CA LEU A 234 -17.27 -7.50 5.41
C LEU A 234 -17.59 -8.44 6.58
N ILE A 235 -17.19 -8.08 7.80
CA ILE A 235 -17.25 -8.97 8.96
C ILE A 235 -17.87 -8.30 10.20
N LEU A 236 -18.06 -6.99 10.17
CA LEU A 236 -18.63 -6.17 11.22
C LEU A 236 -19.76 -5.31 10.65
N ASP A 237 -20.71 -4.95 11.52
CA ASP A 237 -21.78 -4.05 11.14
C ASP A 237 -21.23 -2.63 10.91
N ASP A 238 -21.66 -2.00 9.82
CA ASP A 238 -21.35 -0.60 9.55
C ASP A 238 -22.05 0.31 10.58
N ASP A 239 -21.25 1.02 11.38
CA ASP A 239 -21.71 1.97 12.40
C ASP A 239 -21.32 3.42 12.07
N GLY A 240 -20.86 3.68 10.84
CA GLY A 240 -20.70 5.01 10.26
C GLY A 240 -19.27 5.42 9.95
N GLU A 241 -19.13 6.68 9.56
CA GLU A 241 -17.85 7.23 9.10
C GLU A 241 -16.97 7.74 10.25
N PRO A 242 -15.65 7.48 10.18
CA PRO A 242 -14.66 8.06 11.09
C PRO A 242 -14.78 9.59 11.17
N PRO A 243 -14.77 10.18 12.38
CA PRO A 243 -14.77 11.63 12.55
C PRO A 243 -13.73 12.37 11.71
N THR A 244 -12.48 11.91 11.71
CA THR A 244 -11.36 12.56 11.00
C THR A 244 -11.57 12.56 9.48
N LEU A 245 -12.28 11.56 8.93
CA LEU A 245 -12.55 11.49 7.50
C LEU A 245 -13.38 12.70 7.00
N LYS A 246 -14.23 13.27 7.86
CA LYS A 246 -15.14 14.39 7.49
C LYS A 246 -14.39 15.68 7.15
N ASP A 247 -13.17 15.81 7.63
CA ASP A 247 -12.33 16.97 7.40
C ASP A 247 -11.44 16.79 6.15
N LEU A 248 -11.46 15.60 5.55
CA LEU A 248 -10.71 15.29 4.33
C LEU A 248 -11.65 15.34 3.12
N SER A 249 -11.10 15.78 1.99
CA SER A 249 -11.81 15.72 0.72
C SER A 249 -10.82 15.70 -0.43
N PRO A 250 -11.20 15.15 -1.59
CA PRO A 250 -10.34 15.15 -2.78
C PRO A 250 -9.99 16.55 -3.28
N SER A 251 -10.84 17.53 -3.00
CA SER A 251 -10.62 18.93 -3.36
C SER A 251 -9.70 19.68 -2.39
N LEU A 252 -9.20 19.02 -1.34
CA LEU A 252 -8.31 19.65 -0.38
C LEU A 252 -6.95 19.91 -1.03
N ASN A 253 -6.45 21.14 -0.88
CA ASN A 253 -5.13 21.50 -1.39
C ASN A 253 -4.03 20.77 -0.60
N PRO A 254 -2.93 20.37 -1.25
CA PRO A 254 -1.81 19.76 -0.55
C PRO A 254 -1.15 20.74 0.44
N PRO A 255 -0.48 20.23 1.49
CA PRO A 255 0.17 21.04 2.51
C PRO A 255 1.21 22.05 2.00
N GLY A 256 1.94 21.74 0.92
CA GLY A 256 3.01 22.63 0.42
C GLY A 256 4.37 22.43 1.10
N ASP A 257 4.51 21.41 1.96
CA ASP A 257 5.74 21.19 2.74
C ASP A 257 6.81 20.43 1.94
N ASP A 258 6.39 19.58 1.00
CA ASP A 258 7.26 18.75 0.15
C ASP A 258 6.64 18.61 -1.25
N GLU A 259 7.38 19.03 -2.29
CA GLU A 259 6.89 19.05 -3.67
C GLU A 259 6.61 17.63 -4.22
N PHE A 260 7.39 16.62 -3.82
CA PHE A 260 7.17 15.24 -4.25
C PHE A 260 5.90 14.68 -3.61
N LEU A 261 5.71 14.90 -2.31
CA LEU A 261 4.50 14.45 -1.61
C LEU A 261 3.25 15.23 -2.07
N ASP A 262 3.38 16.49 -2.46
CA ASP A 262 2.29 17.27 -3.05
C ASP A 262 1.85 16.71 -4.40
N GLN A 263 2.79 16.23 -5.22
CA GLN A 263 2.44 15.61 -6.49
C GLN A 263 1.75 14.25 -6.29
N LEU A 264 2.24 13.43 -5.34
CA LEU A 264 1.54 12.21 -4.92
C LEU A 264 0.15 12.50 -4.36
N TRP A 265 -0.01 13.59 -3.62
CA TRP A 265 -1.30 14.04 -3.13
C TRP A 265 -2.27 14.34 -4.28
N LEU A 266 -1.85 15.14 -5.26
CA LEU A 266 -2.70 15.48 -6.40
C LEU A 266 -3.15 14.23 -7.16
N LEU A 267 -2.23 13.31 -7.42
CA LEU A 267 -2.53 12.03 -8.04
C LEU A 267 -3.49 11.17 -7.22
N CYS A 268 -3.25 11.05 -5.93
CA CYS A 268 -4.13 10.33 -5.01
C CYS A 268 -5.55 10.93 -5.00
N SER A 269 -5.65 12.27 -5.07
CA SER A 269 -6.94 12.98 -5.15
C SER A 269 -7.69 12.67 -6.46
N GLU A 270 -6.94 12.44 -7.54
CA GLU A 270 -7.38 12.08 -8.88
C GLU A 270 -7.50 10.57 -9.09
N THR A 271 -7.59 9.78 -8.02
CA THR A 271 -7.86 8.33 -8.03
C THR A 271 -6.68 7.42 -8.40
N ASP A 272 -5.45 7.94 -8.32
CA ASP A 272 -4.26 7.08 -8.38
C ASP A 272 -4.03 6.38 -7.03
N SER A 273 -4.34 5.09 -6.99
CA SER A 273 -4.17 4.27 -5.80
C SER A 273 -2.72 4.03 -5.39
N ARG A 274 -1.80 3.99 -6.37
CA ARG A 274 -0.38 3.84 -6.10
C ARG A 274 0.12 5.11 -5.44
N ALA A 275 -0.29 6.26 -5.95
CA ALA A 275 0.03 7.53 -5.31
C ALA A 275 -0.50 7.62 -3.87
N CYS A 276 -1.73 7.16 -3.58
CA CYS A 276 -2.22 7.11 -2.18
C CYS A 276 -1.40 6.17 -1.29
N LYS A 277 -1.01 5.00 -1.82
CA LYS A 277 -0.16 4.03 -1.10
C LYS A 277 1.22 4.61 -0.81
N ASP A 278 1.84 5.22 -1.82
CA ASP A 278 3.14 5.84 -1.71
C ASP A 278 3.11 7.05 -0.78
N LEU A 279 2.03 7.83 -0.79
CA LEU A 279 1.82 8.92 0.16
C LEU A 279 1.78 8.42 1.61
N THR A 280 1.13 7.27 1.84
CA THR A 280 1.12 6.61 3.16
C THR A 280 2.51 6.08 3.54
N LYS A 281 3.26 5.56 2.58
CA LYS A 281 4.56 4.92 2.78
C LYS A 281 5.69 5.92 3.03
N TYR A 282 5.72 7.03 2.28
CA TYR A 282 6.82 7.99 2.28
C TYR A 282 6.50 9.30 2.99
N GLY A 283 5.22 9.56 3.27
CA GLY A 283 4.82 10.72 4.06
C GLY A 283 5.38 10.68 5.50
N PRO A 284 5.67 11.83 6.11
CA PRO A 284 6.06 11.88 7.51
C PRO A 284 4.99 11.25 8.40
N ALA A 285 5.41 10.53 9.45
CA ALA A 285 4.47 10.00 10.45
C ALA A 285 3.57 11.12 11.00
N ASP A 286 2.31 10.79 11.24
CA ASP A 286 1.28 11.70 11.78
C ASP A 286 1.01 12.96 10.92
N SER A 287 1.44 12.96 9.65
CA SER A 287 1.21 14.08 8.74
C SER A 287 -0.12 13.98 8.00
N LEU A 288 -0.60 15.13 7.51
CA LEU A 288 -1.78 15.19 6.65
C LEU A 288 -1.58 14.38 5.37
N TYR A 289 -0.36 14.25 4.85
CA TYR A 289 -0.05 13.39 3.71
C TYR A 289 -0.42 11.93 3.98
N VAL A 290 0.00 11.39 5.13
CA VAL A 290 -0.31 10.01 5.50
C VAL A 290 -1.82 9.84 5.70
N GLN A 291 -2.48 10.77 6.39
CA GLN A 291 -3.94 10.73 6.58
C GLN A 291 -4.69 10.77 5.25
N PHE A 292 -4.24 11.60 4.30
CA PHE A 292 -4.82 11.69 2.97
C PHE A 292 -4.61 10.41 2.15
N GLY A 293 -3.44 9.79 2.24
CA GLY A 293 -3.15 8.50 1.62
C GLY A 293 -4.01 7.37 2.19
N VAL A 294 -4.10 7.27 3.52
CA VAL A 294 -4.92 6.26 4.23
C VAL A 294 -6.41 6.44 3.94
N SER A 295 -6.86 7.69 3.79
CA SER A 295 -8.24 8.04 3.44
C SER A 295 -8.55 7.98 1.94
N CYS A 296 -7.65 7.43 1.12
CA CYS A 296 -7.86 7.27 -0.32
C CYS A 296 -8.23 8.59 -1.00
N GLY A 297 -7.47 9.62 -0.66
CA GLY A 297 -7.70 10.98 -1.14
C GLY A 297 -8.88 11.67 -0.47
N GLY A 298 -9.14 11.38 0.81
CA GLY A 298 -10.24 11.97 1.59
C GLY A 298 -11.63 11.45 1.20
N ARG A 299 -11.74 10.16 0.87
CA ARG A 299 -12.99 9.54 0.39
C ARG A 299 -13.47 8.40 1.27
N ALA A 300 -12.56 7.54 1.70
CA ALA A 300 -12.88 6.34 2.47
C ALA A 300 -11.64 5.84 3.21
N VAL A 301 -11.81 5.13 4.32
CA VAL A 301 -10.69 4.53 5.02
C VAL A 301 -10.44 3.12 4.50
N ALA A 302 -9.52 3.03 3.52
CA ALA A 302 -8.85 1.85 3.00
C ALA A 302 -9.66 0.58 2.65
N PRO A 303 -9.10 -0.27 1.77
CA PRO A 303 -7.92 -0.05 0.92
C PRO A 303 -8.25 0.70 -0.39
N CYS A 304 -7.34 1.60 -0.78
CA CYS A 304 -7.57 2.62 -1.80
C CYS A 304 -7.57 2.10 -3.24
N ALA A 305 -6.74 1.11 -3.56
CA ALA A 305 -6.68 0.48 -4.88
C ALA A 305 -8.03 0.01 -5.39
N ARG A 306 -8.86 -0.47 -4.48
CA ARG A 306 -10.15 -1.09 -4.83
C ARG A 306 -11.29 -0.10 -4.86
N PHE A 307 -11.29 0.87 -3.93
CA PHE A 307 -12.18 2.03 -4.01
C PHE A 307 -12.09 2.73 -5.39
N PHE A 308 -10.88 2.89 -5.94
CA PHE A 308 -10.73 3.49 -7.27
C PHE A 308 -11.07 2.57 -8.45
N ALA A 309 -10.85 1.26 -8.34
CA ALA A 309 -11.29 0.29 -9.36
C ALA A 309 -12.82 0.35 -9.58
N ASP A 310 -13.60 0.54 -8.51
CA ASP A 310 -15.05 0.63 -8.59
C ASP A 310 -15.54 1.96 -9.19
N LEU A 311 -14.80 3.07 -9.00
CA LEU A 311 -15.11 4.36 -9.65
C LEU A 311 -15.05 4.31 -11.19
N ILE A 312 -14.27 3.40 -11.76
CA ILE A 312 -14.13 3.26 -13.21
C ILE A 312 -15.28 2.42 -13.79
N SER A 313 -15.98 1.63 -12.95
CA SER A 313 -17.00 0.67 -13.39
C SER A 313 -18.34 1.29 -13.82
N SER A 314 -18.59 2.56 -13.56
CA SER A 314 -19.84 3.21 -13.99
C SER A 314 -19.73 3.88 -15.37
N SER A 315 -19.59 3.07 -16.42
CA SER A 315 -19.97 3.49 -17.77
C SER A 315 -21.10 2.59 -18.27
N SER A 316 -22.35 3.03 -18.04
CA SER A 316 -23.54 2.58 -18.77
C SER A 316 -24.06 3.71 -19.62
#